data_AF-A0A2D9RBD2-F1
#
_entry.id   AF-A0A2D9RBD2-F1
#
_cell.length_a   1.000
_cell.length_b   1.000
_cell.length_c   1.000
_cell.angle_alpha   90.00
_cell.angle_beta   90.00
_cell.angle_gamma   90.00
#
_symmetry.space_group_name_H-M   'P 1'
#
loop_
_entity.id
_entity.type
_entity.pdbx_description
1 polymer ?
#
loop_
_entity_poly.entity_id
_entity_poly.type
_entity_poly.pdbx_seq_one_letter_code
_entity_poly.pdbx_strand_id
1 'polypeptide(L)'
;MIQGGAALTGISGLAGQSVARASTKARMLRIGLITPPPHQWNRTAEAVAEDLSDATDGRLSISLFPSGQLGSESQMLQLLQLGAIDLAFLTTSEFANRLSGFGAFYTPYIVKTATQSARLLAGEVSARILSEVSRIGLHGLGFGMAGMRQVVSR
;
A
#
# COMPACT_ATOMS: atom_id res chain seq x y z
N MET A 1 -50.44 -57.61 36.43
CA MET A 1 -49.23 -58.47 36.53
C MET A 1 -48.97 -58.92 35.09
N ILE A 2 -48.07 -58.34 34.31
CA ILE A 2 -46.61 -58.42 34.42
C ILE A 2 -45.98 -57.25 33.61
N GLN A 3 -44.77 -56.86 34.00
CA GLN A 3 -43.94 -55.76 33.49
C GLN A 3 -43.41 -55.93 32.06
N GLY A 4 -42.97 -54.82 31.45
CA GLY A 4 -41.61 -54.73 30.90
C GLY A 4 -41.47 -54.48 29.40
N GLY A 5 -40.61 -53.51 29.02
CA GLY A 5 -39.90 -53.53 27.74
C GLY A 5 -39.87 -52.21 26.97
N ALA A 6 -38.93 -51.34 27.31
CA ALA A 6 -38.57 -50.14 26.57
C ALA A 6 -37.62 -50.41 25.39
N ALA A 7 -37.49 -49.38 24.55
CA ALA A 7 -36.40 -49.07 23.61
C ALA A 7 -36.65 -49.39 22.11
N LEU A 8 -37.21 -48.39 21.43
CA LEU A 8 -37.17 -48.22 19.97
C LEU A 8 -35.76 -47.76 19.56
N THR A 9 -35.04 -48.65 18.89
CA THR A 9 -33.75 -48.40 18.23
C THR A 9 -33.98 -47.83 16.84
N GLY A 10 -33.29 -46.75 16.47
CA GLY A 10 -32.99 -46.44 15.06
C GLY A 10 -33.50 -45.10 14.52
N ILE A 11 -32.74 -44.03 14.76
CA ILE A 11 -32.74 -42.81 13.94
C ILE A 11 -31.27 -42.53 13.62
N SER A 12 -30.81 -42.89 12.42
CA SER A 12 -30.75 -42.06 11.21
C SER A 12 -29.86 -40.82 11.36
N GLY A 13 -28.78 -40.79 10.56
CA GLY A 13 -28.19 -39.55 10.06
C GLY A 13 -26.89 -39.07 10.71
N LEU A 14 -25.77 -39.74 10.45
CA LEU A 14 -24.45 -39.08 10.48
C LEU A 14 -24.29 -38.27 9.19
N ALA A 15 -24.94 -37.10 9.17
CA ALA A 15 -24.74 -36.09 8.14
C ALA A 15 -23.31 -35.55 8.26
N GLY A 16 -22.54 -35.69 7.18
CA GLY A 16 -21.22 -35.10 7.05
C GLY A 16 -21.29 -33.59 7.25
N GLN A 17 -20.64 -33.11 8.31
CA GLN A 17 -20.46 -31.68 8.53
C GLN A 17 -19.45 -31.16 7.50
N SER A 18 -19.96 -30.63 6.39
CA SER A 18 -19.18 -29.78 5.49
C SER A 18 -18.72 -28.55 6.26
N VAL A 19 -17.44 -28.51 6.61
CA VAL A 19 -16.78 -27.31 7.10
C VAL A 19 -16.81 -26.29 5.96
N ALA A 20 -17.74 -25.35 6.03
CA ALA A 20 -17.77 -24.22 5.11
C ALA A 20 -16.46 -23.44 5.26
N ARG A 21 -15.55 -23.59 4.29
CA ARG A 21 -14.39 -22.70 4.16
C ARG A 21 -14.95 -21.30 3.95
N ALA A 22 -14.71 -20.42 4.92
CA ALA A 22 -14.97 -18.99 4.77
C ALA A 22 -14.23 -18.52 3.50
N SER A 23 -14.99 -18.14 2.47
CA SER A 23 -14.43 -17.49 1.29
C SER A 23 -13.75 -16.20 1.74
N THR A 24 -12.42 -16.17 1.67
CA THR A 24 -11.68 -14.95 1.99
C THR A 24 -11.99 -13.95 0.90
N LYS A 25 -12.76 -12.89 1.22
CA LYS A 25 -13.14 -11.85 0.25
C LYS A 25 -11.87 -11.23 -0.34
N ALA A 26 -11.70 -11.37 -1.65
CA ALA A 26 -10.72 -10.60 -2.39
C ALA A 26 -11.00 -9.10 -2.20
N ARG A 27 -9.99 -8.34 -1.77
CA ARG A 27 -10.10 -6.88 -1.54
C ARG A 27 -9.22 -6.15 -2.56
N MET A 28 -9.86 -5.26 -3.31
CA MET A 28 -9.19 -4.35 -4.24
C MET A 28 -8.74 -3.10 -3.49
N LEU A 29 -7.44 -2.84 -3.49
CA LEU A 29 -6.81 -1.61 -3.02
C LEU A 29 -6.71 -0.62 -4.16
N ARG A 30 -6.84 0.67 -3.89
CA ARG A 30 -6.68 1.73 -4.89
C ARG A 30 -5.40 2.51 -4.63
N ILE A 31 -4.56 2.64 -5.66
CA ILE A 31 -3.33 3.45 -5.60
C ILE A 31 -3.41 4.67 -6.52
N GLY A 32 -3.20 5.86 -5.96
CA GLY A 32 -3.12 7.11 -6.72
C GLY A 32 -1.68 7.50 -7.09
N LEU A 33 -1.48 7.92 -8.34
CA LEU A 33 -0.19 8.45 -8.82
C LEU A 33 -0.39 9.71 -9.67
N ILE A 34 0.49 10.70 -9.51
CA ILE A 34 0.44 11.93 -10.31
C ILE A 34 1.09 11.78 -11.70
N THR A 35 1.92 10.76 -11.89
CA THR A 35 2.75 10.60 -13.08
C THR A 35 2.04 9.85 -14.20
N PRO A 36 2.36 10.11 -15.49
CA PRO A 36 1.75 9.43 -16.61
C PRO A 36 2.19 7.94 -16.68
N PRO A 37 1.39 7.05 -17.31
CA PRO A 37 1.64 5.60 -17.34
C PRO A 37 3.08 5.14 -17.65
N PRO A 38 3.82 5.71 -18.61
CA PRO A 38 5.18 5.22 -18.91
C PRO A 38 6.21 5.54 -17.82
N HIS A 39 5.88 6.40 -16.84
CA HIS A 39 6.78 6.81 -15.77
C HIS A 39 7.11 5.64 -14.82
N GLN A 40 8.34 5.61 -14.31
CA GLN A 40 8.86 4.51 -13.48
C GLN A 40 8.04 4.24 -12.20
N TRP A 41 7.33 5.25 -11.68
CA TRP A 41 6.46 5.07 -10.51
C TRP A 41 5.27 4.16 -10.82
N ASN A 42 4.69 4.27 -12.02
CA ASN A 42 3.62 3.39 -12.45
C ASN A 42 4.13 1.96 -12.62
N ARG A 43 5.31 1.78 -13.24
CA ARG A 43 5.96 0.46 -13.33
C ARG A 43 6.24 -0.17 -11.96
N THR A 44 6.65 0.65 -10.99
CA THR A 44 6.87 0.19 -9.61
C THR A 44 5.55 -0.21 -8.96
N ALA A 45 4.49 0.57 -9.15
CA ALA A 45 3.16 0.25 -8.62
C ALA A 45 2.55 -1.00 -9.29
N GLU A 46 2.82 -1.23 -10.57
CA GLU A 46 2.42 -2.46 -11.29
C GLU A 46 3.14 -3.67 -10.72
N ALA A 47 4.47 -3.59 -10.52
CA ALA A 47 5.24 -4.67 -9.89
C ALA A 47 4.75 -4.96 -8.46
N VAL A 48 4.47 -3.93 -7.66
CA VAL A 48 3.90 -4.11 -6.32
C VAL A 48 2.50 -4.73 -6.38
N ALA A 49 1.70 -4.43 -7.40
CA ALA A 49 0.38 -5.04 -7.59
C ALA A 49 0.48 -6.54 -7.89
N GLU A 50 1.42 -6.93 -8.73
CA GLU A 50 1.73 -8.33 -9.06
C GLU A 50 2.26 -9.07 -7.83
N ASP A 51 3.31 -8.56 -7.20
CA ASP A 51 3.92 -9.14 -5.99
C ASP A 51 2.89 -9.30 -4.85
N LEU A 52 2.00 -8.32 -4.65
CA LEU A 52 0.97 -8.38 -3.62
C LEU A 52 -0.09 -9.44 -3.95
N SER A 53 -0.51 -9.52 -5.21
CA SER A 53 -1.47 -10.53 -5.65
C SER A 53 -0.89 -11.93 -5.42
N ASP A 54 0.36 -12.14 -5.83
CA ASP A 54 1.04 -13.43 -5.70
C ASP A 54 1.28 -13.80 -4.23
N ALA A 55 1.81 -12.88 -3.43
CA ALA A 55 2.06 -13.11 -2.01
C ALA A 55 0.78 -13.35 -1.19
N THR A 56 -0.38 -12.98 -1.73
CA THR A 56 -1.67 -13.12 -1.04
C THR A 56 -2.59 -14.14 -1.70
N ASP A 57 -2.13 -14.93 -2.66
CA ASP A 57 -2.94 -15.88 -3.43
C ASP A 57 -4.20 -15.21 -4.02
N GLY A 58 -4.06 -13.97 -4.50
CA GLY A 58 -5.15 -13.16 -5.05
C GLY A 58 -6.14 -12.60 -4.02
N ARG A 59 -5.88 -12.75 -2.71
CA ARG A 59 -6.73 -12.13 -1.66
C ARG A 59 -6.69 -10.61 -1.69
N LEU A 60 -5.56 -10.02 -2.10
CA LEU A 60 -5.40 -8.59 -2.30
C LEU A 60 -5.02 -8.32 -3.75
N SER A 61 -5.62 -7.28 -4.34
CA SER A 61 -5.26 -6.77 -5.65
C SER A 61 -5.17 -5.25 -5.62
N ILE A 62 -4.44 -4.64 -6.56
CA ILE A 62 -4.28 -3.18 -6.62
C ILE A 62 -4.80 -2.66 -7.97
N SER A 63 -5.67 -1.65 -7.92
CA SER A 63 -6.06 -0.83 -9.08
C SER A 63 -5.27 0.48 -9.09
N LEU A 64 -4.59 0.73 -10.21
CA LEU A 64 -3.77 1.92 -10.41
C LEU A 64 -4.57 3.06 -11.05
N PHE A 65 -4.40 4.26 -10.51
CA PHE A 65 -5.00 5.50 -11.03
C PHE A 65 -3.89 6.51 -11.35
N PRO A 66 -3.28 6.43 -12.55
CA PRO A 66 -2.18 7.29 -12.97
C PRO A 66 -2.66 8.70 -13.33
N SER A 67 -1.70 9.58 -13.68
CA SER A 67 -1.99 10.92 -14.25
C SER A 67 -2.88 11.81 -13.38
N GLY A 68 -2.88 11.63 -12.06
CA GLY A 68 -3.69 12.43 -11.15
C GLY A 68 -5.20 12.20 -11.28
N GLN A 69 -5.63 11.01 -11.74
CA GLN A 69 -7.05 10.65 -11.85
C GLN A 69 -7.82 10.77 -10.52
N LEU A 70 -7.12 10.66 -9.38
CA LEU A 70 -7.69 10.81 -8.03
C LEU A 70 -7.45 12.21 -7.44
N GLY A 71 -7.02 13.17 -8.25
CA GLY A 71 -6.77 14.56 -7.85
C GLY A 71 -5.29 14.91 -7.69
N SER A 72 -5.04 16.10 -7.14
CA SER A 72 -3.70 16.57 -6.79
C SER A 72 -3.09 15.74 -5.65
N GLU A 73 -1.77 15.83 -5.46
CA GLU A 73 -1.11 15.08 -4.39
C GLU A 73 -1.63 15.44 -2.99
N SER A 74 -1.92 16.73 -2.74
CA SER A 74 -2.57 17.18 -1.51
C SER A 74 -3.99 16.59 -1.35
N GLN A 75 -4.78 16.48 -2.42
CA GLN A 75 -6.10 15.84 -2.37
C GLN A 75 -5.99 14.34 -2.11
N MET A 76 -5.06 13.64 -2.78
CA MET A 76 -4.80 12.22 -2.55
C MET A 76 -4.35 11.95 -1.11
N LEU A 77 -3.53 12.82 -0.53
CA LEU A 77 -3.13 12.72 0.88
C LEU A 77 -4.35 12.82 1.81
N GLN A 78 -5.27 13.73 1.56
CA GLN A 78 -6.52 13.82 2.33
C GLN A 78 -7.39 12.58 2.14
N LEU A 79 -7.51 12.06 0.91
CA LEU A 79 -8.25 10.83 0.63
C LEU A 79 -7.64 9.62 1.36
N LEU A 80 -6.30 9.54 1.48
CA LEU A 80 -5.63 8.51 2.28
C LEU A 80 -6.00 8.63 3.77
N GLN A 81 -5.97 9.84 4.32
CA GLN A 81 -6.32 10.07 5.73
C GLN A 81 -7.77 9.72 6.04
N LEU A 82 -8.68 9.94 5.07
CA LEU A 82 -10.09 9.56 5.17
C LEU A 82 -10.34 8.07 4.91
N GLY A 83 -9.32 7.29 4.51
CA GLY A 83 -9.48 5.90 4.06
C GLY A 83 -10.27 5.77 2.75
N ALA A 84 -10.45 6.88 2.03
CA ALA A 84 -11.17 6.93 0.77
C ALA A 84 -10.32 6.42 -0.41
N ILE A 85 -9.00 6.32 -0.25
CA ILE A 85 -8.07 5.53 -1.09
C ILE A 85 -7.11 4.79 -0.17
N ASP A 86 -6.54 3.68 -0.63
CA ASP A 86 -5.77 2.78 0.22
C ASP A 86 -4.27 3.07 0.17
N LEU A 87 -3.78 3.48 -1.00
CA LEU A 87 -2.37 3.71 -1.30
C LEU A 87 -2.21 4.98 -2.14
N ALA A 88 -1.07 5.65 -2.02
CA ALA A 88 -0.67 6.66 -2.99
C ALA A 88 0.85 6.73 -3.10
N PHE A 89 1.32 7.04 -4.30
CA PHE A 89 2.73 7.34 -4.54
C PHE A 89 2.87 8.85 -4.69
N LEU A 90 3.37 9.49 -3.62
CA LEU A 90 3.46 10.95 -3.50
C LEU A 90 4.92 11.42 -3.47
N THR A 91 5.16 12.63 -3.95
CA THR A 91 6.44 13.31 -3.86
C THR A 91 6.79 13.61 -2.40
N THR A 92 8.08 13.59 -2.08
CA THR A 92 8.59 14.03 -0.78
C THR A 92 8.29 15.51 -0.49
N SER A 93 7.92 16.30 -1.51
CA SER A 93 7.60 17.73 -1.38
C SER A 93 6.32 17.93 -0.57
N GLU A 94 5.31 17.09 -0.81
CA GLU A 94 4.05 17.15 -0.07
C GLU A 94 4.25 16.88 1.42
N PHE A 95 5.17 15.98 1.76
CA PHE A 95 5.52 15.69 3.14
C PHE A 95 6.38 16.79 3.76
N ALA A 96 7.32 17.39 3.02
CA ALA A 96 8.15 18.49 3.51
C ALA A 96 7.33 19.72 3.94
N ASN A 97 6.18 19.97 3.29
CA ASN A 97 5.26 21.03 3.69
C ASN A 97 4.57 20.80 5.05
N ARG A 98 4.60 19.57 5.57
CA ARG A 98 3.83 19.12 6.75
C ARG A 98 4.73 18.57 7.87
N LEU A 99 5.87 17.99 7.50
CA LEU A 99 6.83 17.30 8.34
C LEU A 99 8.22 17.81 8.02
N SER A 100 8.79 18.60 8.92
CA SER A 100 10.08 19.26 8.71
C SER A 100 11.24 18.29 8.43
N GLY A 101 11.18 17.06 8.93
CA GLY A 101 12.19 16.02 8.69
C GLY A 101 12.39 15.71 7.21
N PHE A 102 11.33 15.78 6.39
CA PHE A 102 11.42 15.58 4.94
C PHE A 102 12.18 16.70 4.22
N GLY A 103 12.35 17.86 4.85
CA GLY A 103 13.18 18.96 4.33
C GLY A 103 14.64 18.57 4.13
N ALA A 104 15.15 17.58 4.87
CA ALA A 104 16.53 17.10 4.73
C ALA A 104 16.85 16.56 3.33
N PHE A 105 15.86 16.02 2.61
CA PHE A 105 16.05 15.54 1.23
C PHE A 105 16.22 16.65 0.20
N TYR A 106 15.98 17.90 0.59
CA TYR A 106 16.10 19.08 -0.27
C TYR A 106 17.41 19.84 -0.07
N THR A 107 18.28 19.38 0.83
CA THR A 107 19.61 19.97 1.00
C THR A 107 20.40 19.86 -0.31
N PRO A 108 20.83 20.99 -0.91
CA PRO A 108 21.56 20.98 -2.16
C PRO A 108 22.83 20.14 -2.08
N TYR A 109 23.07 19.31 -3.10
CA TYR A 109 24.30 18.52 -3.27
C TYR A 109 24.64 17.53 -2.15
N ILE A 110 23.67 17.12 -1.32
CA ILE A 110 23.86 16.08 -0.30
C ILE A 110 24.32 14.74 -0.89
N VAL A 111 24.00 14.49 -2.16
CA VAL A 111 24.42 13.32 -2.95
C VAL A 111 24.83 13.75 -4.35
N LYS A 112 25.80 13.02 -4.93
CA LYS A 112 26.36 13.33 -6.27
C LYS A 112 25.82 12.44 -7.38
N THR A 113 25.30 11.25 -7.05
CA THR A 113 24.84 10.28 -8.03
C THR A 113 23.52 9.66 -7.61
N ALA A 114 22.74 9.17 -8.58
CA ALA A 114 21.50 8.44 -8.30
C ALA A 114 21.74 7.22 -7.40
N THR A 115 22.87 6.52 -7.54
CA THR A 115 23.25 5.40 -6.65
C THR A 115 23.45 5.86 -5.20
N GLN A 116 24.08 7.02 -4.98
CA GLN A 116 24.21 7.59 -3.64
C GLN A 116 22.85 7.99 -3.08
N SER A 117 21.97 8.57 -3.90
CA SER A 117 20.58 8.86 -3.51
C SER A 117 19.85 7.59 -3.06
N ALA A 118 19.99 6.49 -3.79
CA ALA A 118 19.32 5.23 -3.46
C ALA A 118 19.81 4.68 -2.12
N ARG A 119 21.12 4.71 -1.88
CA ARG A 119 21.73 4.31 -0.60
C ARG A 119 21.27 5.19 0.56
N LEU A 120 21.18 6.51 0.33
CA LEU A 120 20.68 7.45 1.34
C LEU A 120 19.24 7.10 1.73
N LEU A 121 18.36 6.91 0.74
CA LEU A 121 16.95 6.58 0.96
C LEU A 121 16.73 5.20 1.63
N ALA A 122 17.65 4.26 1.43
CA ALA A 122 17.63 2.95 2.08
C ALA A 122 18.22 2.96 3.51
N GLY A 123 18.78 4.09 3.97
CA GLY A 123 19.45 4.19 5.27
C GLY A 123 18.49 4.37 6.45
N GLU A 124 19.00 4.12 7.65
CA GLU A 124 18.23 4.24 8.91
C GLU A 124 17.66 5.65 9.14
N VAL A 125 18.40 6.69 8.74
CA VAL A 125 17.93 8.08 8.87
C VAL A 125 16.68 8.30 8.02
N SER A 126 16.69 7.82 6.78
CA SER A 126 15.52 7.88 5.90
C SER A 126 14.36 7.07 6.45
N ALA A 127 14.59 5.88 7.00
CA ALA A 127 13.54 5.08 7.64
C ALA A 127 12.91 5.80 8.85
N ARG A 128 13.72 6.49 9.66
CA ARG A 128 13.23 7.34 10.77
C ARG A 128 12.38 8.49 10.25
N ILE A 129 12.84 9.22 9.23
CA ILE A 129 12.06 10.30 8.58
C ILE A 129 10.74 9.76 8.03
N LEU A 130 10.76 8.60 7.35
CA LEU A 130 9.57 7.97 6.81
C LEU A 130 8.56 7.62 7.91
N SER A 131 9.02 7.17 9.08
CA SER A 131 8.13 6.86 10.21
C SER A 131 7.35 8.08 10.73
N GLU A 132 7.84 9.30 10.48
CA GLU A 132 7.17 10.54 10.92
C GLU A 132 5.81 10.75 10.24
N VAL A 133 5.54 10.09 9.10
CA VAL A 133 4.22 10.17 8.43
C VAL A 133 3.08 9.63 9.29
N SER A 134 3.39 8.83 10.31
CA SER A 134 2.43 8.41 11.35
C SER A 134 1.81 9.59 12.10
N ARG A 135 2.53 10.70 12.24
CA ARG A 135 2.04 11.94 12.89
C ARG A 135 0.90 12.59 12.13
N ILE A 136 0.75 12.28 10.85
CA ILE A 136 -0.34 12.76 10.00
C ILE A 136 -1.30 11.63 9.61
N GLY A 137 -1.33 10.55 10.38
CA GLY A 137 -2.31 9.46 10.19
C GLY A 137 -2.02 8.53 9.01
N LEU A 138 -0.77 8.49 8.54
CA LEU A 138 -0.36 7.66 7.41
C LEU A 138 0.67 6.61 7.82
N HIS A 139 0.83 5.58 7.00
CA HIS A 139 1.89 4.58 7.15
C HIS A 139 2.85 4.64 5.95
N GLY A 140 4.13 4.87 6.23
CA GLY A 140 5.15 4.98 5.20
C GLY A 140 5.69 3.62 4.80
N LEU A 141 5.44 3.20 3.56
CA LEU A 141 5.86 1.88 3.05
C LEU A 141 7.30 1.86 2.54
N GLY A 142 7.76 2.97 1.96
CA GLY A 142 9.10 3.09 1.43
C GLY A 142 9.30 4.36 0.63
N PHE A 143 10.53 4.57 0.17
CA PHE A 143 10.86 5.60 -0.79
C PHE A 143 11.05 4.98 -2.17
N GLY A 144 10.50 5.64 -3.19
CA GLY A 144 10.89 5.40 -4.57
C GLY A 144 11.63 6.60 -5.14
N MET A 145 12.36 6.37 -6.23
CA MET A 145 13.17 7.39 -6.89
C MET A 145 12.54 7.78 -8.22
N ALA A 146 12.39 9.09 -8.45
CA ALA A 146 12.07 9.63 -9.78
C ALA A 146 13.33 9.96 -10.60
N GLY A 147 14.42 10.31 -9.91
CA GLY A 147 15.68 10.73 -10.52
C GLY A 147 16.22 11.99 -9.85
N MET A 148 17.39 12.45 -10.32
CA MET A 148 18.00 13.68 -9.83
C MET A 148 17.42 14.88 -10.58
N ARG A 149 17.03 15.93 -9.85
CA ARG A 149 16.48 17.16 -10.44
C ARG A 149 17.56 17.88 -11.25
N GLN A 150 17.19 18.33 -12.45
CA GLN A 150 18.02 19.14 -13.34
C GLN A 150 17.33 20.49 -13.58
N VAL A 151 18.12 21.57 -13.63
CA VAL A 151 17.62 22.88 -14.05
C VAL A 151 17.71 22.97 -15.56
N VAL A 152 16.59 23.28 -16.20
CA VAL A 152 16.52 23.51 -17.65
C VAL A 152 15.99 24.93 -17.84
N SER A 153 16.80 25.82 -18.41
CA SER A 153 16.34 27.11 -18.93
C SER A 153 16.48 27.11 -20.45
N ARG A 154 15.70 27.99 -21.10
CA ARG A 154 15.90 28.33 -22.52
C ARG A 154 17.08 29.27 -22.68
#